data_AF-A0A699RBV4-F1
#
_entry.id   AF-A0A699RBV4-F1
#
_cell.length_a   1.000
_cell.length_b   1.000
_cell.length_c   1.000
_cell.angle_alpha   90.00
_cell.angle_beta   90.00
_cell.angle_gamma   90.00
#
_symmetry.space_group_name_H-M   'P 1'
#
loop_
_entity.id
_entity.type
_entity.pdbx_description
1 polymer ?
#
loop_
_entity_poly.entity_id
_entity_poly.type
_entity_poly.pdbx_seq_one_letter_code
_entity_poly.pdbx_strand_id
1 'polypeptide(L)'
;MRTASINGKRYVLVIVDDYSRYTWVHFLKSKDEAPEVIIKFLKRITVLLQSPVIIIRTDNSTEFKNQMLKEYFDTVGISHQMSSVRTPD
;
A
#
# COMPACT_ATOMS: atom_id res chain seq x y z
N MET A 1 8.66 -7.76 -22.37
CA MET A 1 7.19 -7.65 -22.49
C MET A 1 6.60 -7.86 -21.09
N ARG A 2 5.85 -6.91 -20.51
CA ARG A 2 5.23 -7.12 -19.18
C ARG A 2 4.01 -8.03 -19.35
N THR A 3 4.08 -9.26 -18.83
CA THR A 3 3.01 -10.26 -18.96
C THR A 3 1.85 -9.92 -18.05
N ALA A 4 0.63 -9.87 -18.60
CA ALA A 4 -0.57 -9.73 -17.81
C ALA A 4 -0.93 -11.08 -17.15
N SER A 5 -1.49 -11.04 -15.95
CA SER A 5 -2.17 -12.21 -15.36
C SER A 5 -3.34 -12.66 -16.25
N ILE A 6 -3.85 -13.85 -15.97
CA ILE A 6 -4.98 -14.49 -16.68
C ILE A 6 -6.19 -13.54 -16.82
N ASN A 7 -6.38 -12.62 -15.86
CA ASN A 7 -7.48 -11.62 -15.85
C ASN A 7 -7.06 -10.21 -16.27
N GLY A 8 -5.95 -10.03 -16.98
CA GLY A 8 -5.51 -8.73 -17.48
C GLY A 8 -4.91 -7.79 -16.43
N LYS A 9 -4.72 -8.25 -15.18
CA LYS A 9 -4.03 -7.50 -14.13
C LYS A 9 -2.51 -7.58 -14.34
N ARG A 10 -1.82 -6.44 -14.33
CA ARG A 10 -0.40 -6.32 -14.73
C ARG A 10 0.50 -5.83 -13.61
N TYR A 11 -0.08 -5.39 -12.50
CA TYR A 11 0.64 -4.84 -11.37
C TYR A 11 0.34 -5.63 -10.11
N VAL A 12 1.32 -5.69 -9.22
CA VAL A 12 1.22 -6.36 -7.93
C VAL A 12 1.57 -5.33 -6.86
N LEU A 13 0.64 -5.10 -5.95
CA LEU A 13 0.87 -4.35 -4.73
C LEU A 13 1.19 -5.36 -3.63
N VAL A 14 2.36 -5.19 -3.00
CA VAL A 14 2.83 -6.02 -1.90
C VAL A 14 2.83 -5.16 -0.64
N ILE A 15 2.18 -5.65 0.41
CA ILE A 15 2.15 -5.00 1.72
C ILE A 15 2.77 -5.97 2.71
N VAL A 16 3.78 -5.51 3.45
CA VAL A 16 4.53 -6.32 4.39
C VAL A 16 4.35 -5.73 5.79
N ASP A 17 3.95 -6.55 6.75
CA ASP A 17 4.03 -6.20 8.16
C ASP A 17 5.51 -6.28 8.60
N ASP A 18 6.04 -5.18 9.12
CA ASP A 18 7.47 -5.07 9.43
C ASP A 18 7.89 -6.01 10.58
N TYR A 19 6.98 -6.26 11.53
CA TYR A 19 7.25 -7.10 12.71
C TYR A 19 7.20 -8.59 12.39
N SER A 20 6.05 -9.08 11.90
CA SER A 20 5.79 -10.51 11.66
C SER A 20 6.31 -11.00 10.31
N ARG A 21 6.69 -10.08 9.42
CA ARG A 21 6.98 -10.36 8.00
C ARG A 21 5.79 -10.95 7.22
N TYR A 22 4.58 -10.91 7.80
CA TYR A 22 3.38 -11.34 7.09
C TYR A 22 3.17 -10.45 5.87
N THR A 23 2.94 -11.09 4.72
CA THR A 23 2.86 -10.41 3.43
C THR A 23 1.47 -10.59 2.81
N TRP A 24 0.84 -9.48 2.46
CA TRP A 24 -0.38 -9.46 1.66
C TRP A 24 -0.08 -9.04 0.23
N VAL A 25 -0.70 -9.72 -0.73
CA VAL A 25 -0.48 -9.49 -2.16
C VAL A 25 -1.80 -9.14 -2.84
N HIS A 26 -1.84 -8.00 -3.52
CA HIS A 26 -3.01 -7.52 -4.26
C HIS A 26 -2.65 -7.35 -5.74
N PHE A 27 -3.41 -8.01 -6.61
CA PHE A 27 -3.29 -7.82 -8.06
C PHE A 27 -4.10 -6.60 -8.50
N LEU A 28 -3.46 -5.71 -9.26
CA LEU A 28 -4.05 -4.48 -9.79
C LEU A 28 -4.05 -4.46 -11.33
N LYS A 29 -5.08 -3.87 -11.92
CA LYS A 29 -5.18 -3.68 -13.37
C LYS A 29 -4.35 -2.49 -13.84
N SER A 30 -4.43 -1.38 -13.11
CA SER A 30 -3.59 -0.18 -13.28
C SER A 30 -2.97 0.24 -11.94
N LYS A 31 -1.95 1.09 -11.99
CA LYS A 31 -1.34 1.63 -10.77
C LYS A 31 -2.28 2.59 -10.01
N ASP A 32 -3.20 3.23 -10.71
CA ASP A 32 -4.15 4.19 -10.14
C ASP A 32 -5.18 3.53 -9.21
N GLU A 33 -5.33 2.19 -9.24
CA GLU A 33 -6.15 1.44 -8.29
C GLU A 33 -5.49 1.31 -6.90
N ALA A 34 -4.17 1.54 -6.78
CA ALA A 34 -3.43 1.30 -5.56
C ALA A 34 -3.95 2.11 -4.35
N PRO A 35 -4.23 3.43 -4.45
CA PRO A 35 -4.77 4.22 -3.35
C PRO A 35 -6.03 3.62 -2.73
N GLU A 36 -7.01 3.26 -3.56
CA GLU A 36 -8.28 2.71 -3.10
C GLU A 36 -8.10 1.35 -2.42
N VAL A 37 -7.24 0.49 -3.00
CA VAL A 37 -6.95 -0.84 -2.45
C VAL A 37 -6.23 -0.72 -1.11
N ILE A 38 -5.28 0.21 -0.95
CA ILE A 38 -4.57 0.47 0.30
C ILE A 38 -5.53 0.92 1.40
N ILE A 39 -6.39 1.91 1.11
CA ILE A 39 -7.36 2.42 2.09
C ILE A 39 -8.31 1.30 2.55
N LYS A 40 -8.85 0.51 1.60
CA LYS A 40 -9.71 -0.64 1.92
C LYS A 40 -8.98 -1.68 2.76
N PHE A 41 -7.72 -1.97 2.43
CA PHE A 41 -6.88 -2.90 3.17
C PHE A 41 -6.66 -2.43 4.62
N LEU A 42 -6.27 -1.17 4.82
CA LEU A 42 -5.99 -0.60 6.15
C LEU A 42 -7.21 -0.62 7.06
N LYS A 43 -8.39 -0.28 6.54
CA LYS A 43 -9.65 -0.38 7.29
C LYS A 43 -9.92 -1.82 7.74
N ARG A 44 -9.73 -2.78 6.84
CA ARG A 44 -9.97 -4.19 7.14
C ARG A 44 -8.97 -4.74 8.16
N ILE A 45 -7.68 -4.45 7.98
CA ILE A 45 -6.64 -5.04 8.83
C ILE A 45 -6.68 -4.47 10.26
N THR A 46 -6.99 -3.18 10.40
CA THR A 46 -7.16 -2.53 11.70
C THR A 46 -8.27 -3.20 12.52
N VAL A 47 -9.38 -3.56 11.87
CA VAL A 47 -10.49 -4.28 12.50
C VAL A 47 -10.12 -5.74 12.77
N LEU A 48 -9.53 -6.43 11.79
CA LEU A 48 -9.17 -7.85 11.89
C LEU A 48 -8.19 -8.11 13.03
N LEU A 49 -7.14 -7.30 13.13
CA LEU A 49 -6.08 -7.46 14.13
C LEU A 49 -6.40 -6.76 15.45
N GLN A 50 -7.49 -6.01 15.51
CA GLN A 50 -7.87 -5.18 16.68
C GLN A 50 -6.72 -4.25 17.12
N SER A 51 -5.90 -3.81 16.17
CA SER A 51 -4.71 -2.99 16.41
C SER A 51 -4.64 -1.88 15.38
N PRO A 52 -4.42 -0.62 15.79
CA PRO A 52 -4.23 0.47 14.85
C PRO A 52 -2.94 0.29 14.06
N VAL A 53 -2.99 0.63 12.78
CA VAL A 53 -1.78 0.88 11.99
C VAL A 53 -1.32 2.30 12.32
N ILE A 54 -0.07 2.46 12.76
CA ILE A 54 0.47 3.76 13.19
C ILE A 54 1.38 4.35 12.11
N ILE A 55 2.14 3.51 11.41
CA ILE A 55 3.15 3.93 10.43
C ILE A 55 2.95 3.13 9.15
N ILE A 56 2.98 3.82 8.01
CA ILE A 56 3.08 3.21 6.69
C ILE A 56 4.37 3.68 6.04
N ARG A 57 5.16 2.72 5.55
CA ARG A 57 6.34 3.00 4.73
C ARG A 57 6.04 2.63 3.28
N THR A 58 6.24 3.56 2.36
CA THR A 58 6.17 3.29 0.92
C THR A 58 7.48 3.64 0.25
N ASP A 59 7.72 3.08 -0.93
CA ASP A 59 8.74 3.65 -1.80
C ASP A 59 8.32 5.05 -2.28
N ASN A 60 9.27 5.79 -2.86
CA ASN A 60 9.02 7.15 -3.34
C ASN A 60 8.30 7.20 -4.71
N SER A 61 7.66 6.11 -5.13
CA SER A 61 6.98 6.03 -6.42
C SER A 61 5.75 6.93 -6.45
N THR A 62 5.41 7.41 -7.64
CA THR A 62 4.34 8.41 -7.85
C THR A 62 2.96 7.90 -7.46
N GLU A 63 2.70 6.60 -7.58
CA GLU A 63 1.44 5.98 -7.17
C GLU A 63 1.12 6.16 -5.67
N PHE A 64 2.15 6.31 -4.82
CA PHE A 64 1.99 6.53 -3.38
C PHE A 64 2.01 8.01 -3.00
N LYS A 65 2.34 8.91 -3.94
CA LYS A 65 2.23 10.36 -3.80
C LYS A 65 0.86 10.85 -4.21
N ASN A 66 -0.17 10.28 -3.60
CA ASN A 66 -1.56 10.56 -3.93
C ASN A 66 -2.22 11.40 -2.82
N GLN A 67 -2.91 12.48 -3.22
CA GLN A 67 -3.63 13.36 -2.28
C GLN A 67 -4.70 12.60 -1.47
N MET A 68 -5.37 11.62 -2.08
CA MET A 68 -6.36 10.77 -1.41
C MET A 68 -5.73 9.94 -0.28
N LEU A 69 -4.52 9.39 -0.50
CA LEU A 69 -3.81 8.65 0.54
C LEU A 69 -3.39 9.57 1.68
N LYS A 70 -2.85 10.73 1.33
CA LYS A 70 -2.43 11.74 2.31
C LYS A 70 -3.59 12.16 3.21
N GLU A 71 -4.71 12.57 2.63
CA GLU A 71 -5.91 12.98 3.38
C GLU A 71 -6.44 11.86 4.26
N TYR A 72 -6.45 10.62 3.74
CA TYR A 72 -6.88 9.48 4.53
C TYR A 72 -5.95 9.25 5.73
N PHE A 73 -4.63 9.23 5.53
CA PHE A 73 -3.65 9.04 6.60
C PHE A 73 -3.75 10.12 7.66
N ASP A 74 -3.88 11.39 7.26
CA ASP A 74 -4.08 12.52 8.17
C ASP A 74 -5.38 12.36 8.98
N THR A 75 -6.46 11.90 8.35
CA THR A 75 -7.77 11.70 9.01
C THR A 75 -7.72 10.61 10.07
N VAL A 76 -6.99 9.51 9.84
CA VAL A 76 -6.92 8.38 10.77
C VAL A 76 -5.69 8.41 11.69
N GLY A 77 -4.83 9.42 11.55
CA GLY A 77 -3.62 9.58 12.36
C GLY A 77 -2.48 8.62 12.01
N ILE A 78 -2.42 8.15 10.76
CA ILE A 78 -1.32 7.32 10.26
C ILE A 78 -0.15 8.20 9.83
N SER A 79 1.05 7.91 10.32
CA SER A 79 2.28 8.54 9.84
C SER A 79 2.77 7.89 8.55
N HIS A 80 2.92 8.68 7.48
CA HIS A 80 3.45 8.20 6.20
C HIS A 80 4.94 8.52 6.08
N GLN A 81 5.75 7.48 5.94
CA GLN A 81 7.18 7.56 5.67
C GLN A 81 7.43 7.13 4.22
N MET A 82 8.26 7.89 3.51
CA MET A 82 8.71 7.53 2.15
C MET A 82 10.19 7.19 2.21
N SER A 83 10.58 6.08 1.59
CA SER A 83 12.00 5.74 1.44
C SER A 83 12.67 6.64 0.41
N SER A 84 13.99 6.77 0.50
CA SER A 84 14.78 7.51 -0.48
C SER A 84 14.73 6.82 -1.85
N VAL A 85 14.83 7.61 -2.92
CA VAL A 85 14.86 7.08 -4.30
C VAL A 85 16.07 6.16 -4.46
N ARG A 86 15.86 4.89 -4.80
CA ARG A 86 16.89 3.87 -5.13
C ARG A 86 17.75 3.34 -3.96
N THR A 87 17.26 3.29 -2.74
CA THR A 87 17.86 2.44 -1.69
C THR A 87 16.93 1.28 -1.37
N PRO A 88 17.31 0.02 -1.66
CA PRO A 88 16.65 -1.13 -1.08
C PRO A 88 17.09 -1.21 0.39
N ASP A 89 16.16 -1.00 1.31
CA ASP A 89 16.33 -1.45 2.70
C ASP A 89 15.97 -2.94 2.82
#